data_AF-A0A0W0UWD2-F1
#
_entry.id   AF-A0A0W0UWD2-F1
#
_cell.length_a   1.000
_cell.length_b   1.000
_cell.length_c   1.000
_cell.angle_alpha   90.00
_cell.angle_beta   90.00
_cell.angle_gamma   90.00
#
_symmetry.space_group_name_H-M   'P 1'
#
loop_
_entity.id
_entity.type
_entity.pdbx_description
1 polymer ?
#
loop_
_entity_poly.entity_id
_entity_poly.type
_entity_poly.pdbx_seq_one_letter_code
_entity_poly.pdbx_strand_id
1 'polypeptide(L)'
;MSKGEYPTILFFHNKKIDTRISMKQEFKLERKAMRTLPESHPENHYLSKEMQAQYAIKISEEGYFEDAKQGILNGEYNFVLTCEEEPQLLCDRDLHHSSLANGKKALAVGTLRFDNGMLVVVTNNSGHYRPTDEEMLNVIKILYKISQGALYIYKSYCSSPYCSYPVSELIKTRVFSTVKPLKQDETINQRTGQRATINNYDTLENTQDIDRRYGRKLQSDMSTKYKGFIDSKGKSVETPLPSTSFIDTNKRKF
;
A
#
# COMPACT_ATOMS: atom_id res chain seq x y z
N MET A 1 8.21 -3.41 -19.34
CA MET A 1 8.90 -2.24 -18.72
C MET A 1 10.17 -2.68 -18.02
N SER A 2 11.24 -1.89 -18.10
CA SER A 2 12.49 -2.15 -17.36
C SER A 2 12.30 -1.87 -15.85
N LYS A 3 13.21 -2.38 -15.00
CA LYS A 3 13.16 -2.15 -13.54
C LYS A 3 13.30 -0.64 -13.24
N GLY A 4 12.19 0.03 -12.94
CA GLY A 4 12.19 1.42 -12.47
C GLY A 4 11.47 2.41 -13.37
N GLU A 5 11.01 1.98 -14.54
CA GLU A 5 10.11 2.75 -15.40
C GLU A 5 8.69 2.70 -14.84
N TYR A 6 8.02 3.86 -14.84
CA TYR A 6 6.63 4.00 -14.44
C TYR A 6 5.86 4.70 -15.56
N PRO A 7 4.65 4.25 -15.91
CA PRO A 7 3.85 4.86 -16.97
C PRO A 7 3.59 6.34 -16.68
N THR A 8 3.79 7.21 -17.66
CA THR A 8 3.59 8.67 -17.55
C THR A 8 2.16 9.04 -17.22
N ILE A 9 1.20 8.28 -17.73
CA ILE A 9 -0.23 8.46 -17.49
C ILE A 9 -0.79 7.13 -17.00
N LEU A 10 -1.53 7.18 -15.89
CA LEU A 10 -2.17 6.01 -15.31
C LEU A 10 -3.67 6.26 -15.17
N PHE A 11 -4.45 5.23 -15.43
CA PHE A 11 -5.89 5.23 -15.28
C PHE A 11 -6.32 4.12 -14.32
N PHE A 12 -7.25 4.44 -13.44
CA PHE A 12 -7.93 3.47 -12.59
C PHE A 12 -9.43 3.78 -12.62
N HIS A 13 -10.25 2.81 -13.03
CA HIS A 13 -11.68 3.00 -13.30
C HIS A 13 -11.99 4.24 -14.17
N ASN A 14 -11.30 4.37 -15.30
CA ASN A 14 -11.44 5.48 -16.26
C ASN A 14 -11.16 6.87 -15.67
N LYS A 15 -10.47 6.96 -14.54
CA LYS A 15 -10.02 8.20 -13.93
C LYS A 15 -8.50 8.26 -13.97
N LYS A 16 -7.99 9.38 -14.47
CA LYS A 16 -6.56 9.66 -14.49
C LYS A 16 -6.05 9.82 -13.06
N ILE A 17 -4.92 9.18 -12.76
CA ILE A 17 -4.15 9.40 -11.54
C ILE A 17 -2.75 9.81 -11.97
N ASP A 18 -2.32 10.99 -11.55
CA ASP A 18 -1.01 11.58 -11.84
C ASP A 18 -0.06 11.58 -10.63
N THR A 19 -0.59 11.25 -9.46
CA THR A 19 0.18 11.24 -8.22
C THR A 19 0.84 9.89 -7.99
N ARG A 20 2.12 9.91 -7.57
CA ARG A 20 2.90 8.70 -7.30
C ARG A 20 3.58 8.80 -5.94
N ILE A 21 3.15 7.97 -5.01
CA ILE A 21 3.69 7.92 -3.66
C ILE A 21 4.90 6.99 -3.65
N SER A 22 6.04 7.54 -3.24
CA SER A 22 7.27 6.77 -3.08
C SER A 22 7.47 6.40 -1.62
N MET A 23 8.05 5.21 -1.40
CA MET A 23 8.52 4.82 -0.08
C MET A 23 9.54 5.83 0.46
N LYS A 24 9.48 6.14 1.75
CA LYS A 24 10.37 7.13 2.38
C LYS A 24 11.82 6.66 2.39
N GLN A 25 12.74 7.63 2.46
CA GLN A 25 14.17 7.42 2.21
C GLN A 25 14.80 6.44 3.20
N GLU A 26 14.38 6.49 4.46
CA GLU A 26 14.87 5.64 5.54
C GLU A 26 14.63 4.14 5.30
N PHE A 27 13.67 3.78 4.44
CA PHE A 27 13.37 2.39 4.10
C PHE A 27 14.07 1.91 2.81
N LYS A 28 14.89 2.75 2.16
CA LYS A 28 15.56 2.37 0.90
C LYS A 28 16.47 1.16 1.05
N LEU A 29 17.12 0.99 2.20
CA LEU A 29 17.98 -0.16 2.49
C LEU A 29 17.17 -1.46 2.54
N GLU A 30 16.05 -1.46 3.28
CA GLU A 30 15.09 -2.58 3.30
C GLU A 30 14.66 -2.96 1.89
N ARG A 31 14.16 -2.00 1.10
CA ARG A 31 13.73 -2.27 -0.28
C ARG A 31 14.87 -2.82 -1.14
N LYS A 32 16.09 -2.30 -0.99
CA LYS A 32 17.23 -2.79 -1.77
C LYS A 32 17.54 -4.23 -1.37
N ALA A 33 17.57 -4.55 -0.08
CA ALA A 33 17.79 -5.91 0.41
C ALA A 33 16.70 -6.86 -0.11
N MET A 34 15.42 -6.54 0.09
CA MET A 34 14.30 -7.40 -0.33
C MET A 34 14.29 -7.70 -1.83
N ARG A 35 14.60 -6.71 -2.67
CA ARG A 35 14.66 -6.90 -4.13
C ARG A 35 15.92 -7.59 -4.62
N THR A 36 16.88 -7.79 -3.74
CA THR A 36 18.17 -8.40 -4.03
C THR A 36 18.18 -9.86 -3.63
N LEU A 37 17.48 -10.20 -2.55
CA LEU A 37 17.30 -11.57 -2.10
C LEU A 37 16.47 -12.39 -3.11
N PRO A 38 16.75 -13.69 -3.28
CA PRO A 38 15.85 -14.60 -3.98
C PRO A 38 14.44 -14.57 -3.39
N GLU A 39 13.42 -14.85 -4.19
CA GLU A 39 12.02 -14.92 -3.71
C GLU A 39 11.82 -16.02 -2.66
N SER A 40 12.58 -17.12 -2.76
CA SER A 40 12.56 -18.22 -1.80
C SER A 40 13.33 -17.94 -0.50
N HIS A 41 14.00 -16.79 -0.38
CA HIS A 41 14.80 -16.48 0.79
C HIS A 41 13.89 -16.15 1.98
N PRO A 42 14.10 -16.72 3.18
CA PRO A 42 13.17 -16.59 4.31
C PRO A 42 12.97 -15.15 4.81
N GLU A 43 13.95 -14.29 4.57
CA GLU A 43 13.88 -12.86 4.92
C GLU A 43 13.17 -12.00 3.86
N ASN A 44 12.95 -12.54 2.65
CA ASN A 44 12.29 -11.81 1.59
C ASN A 44 10.77 -11.90 1.74
N HIS A 45 10.17 -10.80 2.18
CA HIS A 45 8.73 -10.69 2.42
C HIS A 45 8.02 -9.86 1.34
N TYR A 46 8.67 -9.58 0.21
CA TYR A 46 8.06 -8.85 -0.90
C TYR A 46 7.36 -9.81 -1.85
N LEU A 47 6.14 -9.43 -2.26
CA LEU A 47 5.37 -10.24 -3.20
C LEU A 47 5.89 -10.10 -4.63
N SER A 48 5.99 -11.22 -5.35
CA SER A 48 6.14 -11.24 -6.80
C SER A 48 4.85 -10.75 -7.48
N LYS A 49 4.91 -10.46 -8.78
CA LYS A 49 3.72 -9.99 -9.51
C LYS A 49 2.63 -11.07 -9.52
N GLU A 50 3.03 -12.32 -9.63
CA GLU A 50 2.17 -13.49 -9.63
C GLU A 50 1.50 -13.68 -8.27
N MET A 51 2.24 -13.45 -7.17
CA MET A 51 1.69 -13.49 -5.81
C MET A 51 0.74 -12.31 -5.54
N GLN A 52 1.06 -11.10 -6.02
CA GLN A 52 0.20 -9.92 -5.87
C GLN A 52 -1.22 -10.15 -6.42
N ALA A 53 -1.36 -10.90 -7.52
CA ALA A 53 -2.66 -11.20 -8.12
C ALA A 53 -3.63 -11.93 -7.16
N GLN A 54 -3.10 -12.64 -6.15
CA GLN A 54 -3.91 -13.34 -5.14
C GLN A 54 -4.54 -12.40 -4.10
N TYR A 55 -4.02 -11.17 -4.00
CA TYR A 55 -4.49 -10.13 -3.08
C TYR A 55 -5.29 -9.04 -3.79
N ALA A 56 -5.50 -9.19 -5.11
CA ALA A 56 -6.25 -8.24 -5.90
C ALA A 56 -7.73 -8.27 -5.53
N ILE A 57 -8.29 -7.10 -5.29
CA ILE A 57 -9.71 -6.92 -5.00
C ILE A 57 -10.48 -6.83 -6.31
N LYS A 58 -11.62 -7.51 -6.36
CA LYS A 58 -12.65 -7.35 -7.39
C LYS A 58 -13.82 -6.58 -6.81
N ILE A 59 -14.55 -5.89 -7.68
CA ILE A 59 -15.74 -5.13 -7.31
C ILE A 59 -16.89 -5.69 -8.13
N SER A 60 -17.93 -6.17 -7.45
CA SER A 60 -19.14 -6.69 -8.09
C SER A 60 -19.93 -5.57 -8.77
N GLU A 61 -20.90 -5.92 -9.61
CA GLU A 61 -21.78 -4.93 -10.25
C GLU A 61 -22.61 -4.13 -9.23
N GLU A 62 -22.93 -4.76 -8.10
CA GLU A 62 -23.62 -4.19 -6.95
C GLU A 62 -22.70 -3.36 -6.03
N GLY A 63 -21.39 -3.28 -6.35
CA GLY A 63 -20.42 -2.48 -5.59
C GLY A 63 -19.84 -3.17 -4.36
N TYR A 64 -20.02 -4.48 -4.21
CA TYR A 64 -19.37 -5.25 -3.15
C TYR A 64 -17.92 -5.53 -3.50
N PHE A 65 -17.05 -5.40 -2.51
CA PHE A 65 -15.62 -5.70 -2.64
C PHE A 65 -15.36 -7.15 -2.25
N GLU A 66 -14.72 -7.87 -3.15
CA GLU A 66 -14.45 -9.30 -3.07
C GLU A 66 -12.95 -9.58 -3.18
N ASP A 67 -12.46 -10.57 -2.45
CA ASP A 67 -11.09 -11.07 -2.63
C ASP A 67 -10.95 -11.87 -3.95
N ALA A 68 -9.73 -12.33 -4.23
CA ALA A 68 -9.44 -13.10 -5.44
C ALA A 68 -10.24 -14.42 -5.54
N LYS A 69 -10.75 -14.93 -4.42
CA LYS A 69 -11.57 -16.15 -4.29
C LYS A 69 -13.08 -15.87 -4.23
N GLN A 70 -13.51 -14.64 -4.55
CA GLN A 70 -14.90 -14.19 -4.50
C GLN A 70 -15.48 -14.16 -3.08
N GLY A 71 -14.63 -14.10 -2.05
CA GLY A 71 -15.04 -13.89 -0.67
C GLY A 71 -15.37 -12.42 -0.42
N ILE A 72 -16.55 -12.14 0.14
CA ILE A 72 -16.95 -10.78 0.52
C ILE A 72 -16.02 -10.26 1.62
N LEU A 73 -15.40 -9.10 1.39
CA LEU A 73 -14.49 -8.50 2.36
C LEU A 73 -15.25 -7.88 3.55
N ASN A 74 -14.75 -8.10 4.77
CA ASN A 74 -15.33 -7.53 5.98
C ASN A 74 -14.26 -7.22 7.03
N GLY A 75 -14.30 -6.04 7.66
CA GLY A 75 -13.28 -5.60 8.61
C GLY A 75 -12.15 -4.81 7.95
N GLU A 76 -11.00 -4.71 8.64
CA GLU A 76 -9.91 -3.80 8.28
C GLU A 76 -8.77 -4.52 7.51
N TYR A 77 -8.27 -3.89 6.45
CA TYR A 77 -7.22 -4.42 5.58
C TYR A 77 -6.22 -3.33 5.18
N ASN A 78 -4.93 -3.65 5.21
CA ASN A 78 -3.91 -2.85 4.57
C ASN A 78 -4.11 -2.89 3.07
N PHE A 79 -3.96 -1.75 2.39
CA PHE A 79 -4.12 -1.70 0.95
C PHE A 79 -3.01 -0.93 0.26
N VAL A 80 -2.81 -1.31 -1.01
CA VAL A 80 -1.97 -0.61 -1.97
C VAL A 80 -2.73 -0.54 -3.29
N LEU A 81 -2.83 0.64 -3.89
CA LEU A 81 -3.14 0.78 -5.30
C LEU A 81 -1.83 0.83 -6.08
N THR A 82 -1.56 -0.18 -6.91
CA THR A 82 -0.27 -0.31 -7.59
C THR A 82 -0.05 0.78 -8.63
N CYS A 83 1.21 1.16 -8.83
CA CYS A 83 1.62 2.14 -9.85
C CYS A 83 2.21 1.42 -11.07
N GLU A 84 1.47 0.50 -11.68
CA GLU A 84 1.87 -0.26 -12.86
C GLU A 84 0.99 0.10 -14.07
N GLU A 85 1.30 -0.42 -15.27
CA GLU A 85 0.50 -0.19 -16.50
C GLU A 85 -1.00 -0.42 -16.28
N GLU A 86 -1.32 -1.48 -15.53
CA GLU A 86 -2.67 -1.79 -15.08
C GLU A 86 -2.70 -1.68 -13.54
N PRO A 87 -3.12 -0.53 -12.98
CA PRO A 87 -3.24 -0.39 -11.54
C PRO A 87 -4.22 -1.40 -10.94
N GLN A 88 -3.77 -2.10 -9.90
CA GLN A 88 -4.54 -3.06 -9.14
C GLN A 88 -4.70 -2.59 -7.71
N LEU A 89 -5.91 -2.72 -7.18
CA LEU A 89 -6.16 -2.51 -5.76
C LEU A 89 -5.88 -3.83 -5.03
N LEU A 90 -4.81 -3.86 -4.23
CA LEU A 90 -4.40 -5.02 -3.45
C LEU A 90 -4.73 -4.80 -1.99
N CYS A 91 -5.20 -5.82 -1.28
CA CYS A 91 -5.33 -5.75 0.17
C CYS A 91 -5.03 -7.05 0.91
N ASP A 92 -4.60 -6.90 2.16
CA ASP A 92 -4.40 -7.99 3.10
C ASP A 92 -4.49 -7.46 4.54
N ARG A 93 -4.83 -8.31 5.51
CA ARG A 93 -4.93 -7.90 6.92
C ARG A 93 -3.58 -7.66 7.56
N ASP A 94 -2.62 -8.53 7.28
CA ASP A 94 -1.40 -8.68 8.06
C ASP A 94 -0.16 -8.20 7.29
N LEU A 95 -0.18 -8.32 5.96
CA LEU A 95 0.93 -7.90 5.12
C LEU A 95 1.15 -6.39 5.17
N HIS A 96 2.42 -6.02 5.24
CA HIS A 96 2.84 -4.63 5.17
C HIS A 96 2.65 -4.05 3.77
N HIS A 97 2.46 -2.73 3.71
CA HIS A 97 2.33 -2.02 2.43
C HIS A 97 3.54 -2.20 1.51
N SER A 98 4.75 -2.28 2.08
CA SER A 98 5.99 -2.52 1.32
C SER A 98 5.99 -3.92 0.67
N SER A 99 5.49 -4.94 1.37
CA SER A 99 5.27 -6.28 0.83
C SER A 99 4.29 -6.27 -0.34
N LEU A 100 3.09 -5.72 -0.11
CA LEU A 100 2.02 -5.63 -1.11
C LEU A 100 2.47 -4.86 -2.35
N ALA A 101 3.26 -3.80 -2.19
CA ALA A 101 3.76 -3.00 -3.30
C ALA A 101 5.07 -3.52 -3.92
N ASN A 102 5.68 -4.59 -3.37
CA ASN A 102 7.05 -5.01 -3.70
C ASN A 102 8.05 -3.82 -3.61
N GLY A 103 7.84 -2.93 -2.64
CA GLY A 103 8.57 -1.67 -2.47
C GLY A 103 8.56 -0.72 -3.68
N LYS A 104 7.65 -0.92 -4.66
CA LYS A 104 7.45 -0.03 -5.82
C LYS A 104 6.74 1.24 -5.39
N LYS A 105 6.68 2.24 -6.27
CA LYS A 105 5.76 3.37 -6.07
C LYS A 105 4.32 2.86 -6.08
N ALA A 106 3.45 3.58 -5.40
CA ALA A 106 2.02 3.29 -5.33
C ALA A 106 1.23 4.55 -5.69
N LEU A 107 -0.02 4.38 -6.11
CA LEU A 107 -0.95 5.48 -6.37
C LEU A 107 -1.74 5.88 -5.13
N ALA A 108 -1.94 4.94 -4.21
CA ALA A 108 -2.47 5.16 -2.87
C ALA A 108 -2.04 4.02 -1.95
N VAL A 109 -1.90 4.32 -0.66
CA VAL A 109 -1.51 3.36 0.38
C VAL A 109 -2.17 3.72 1.69
N GLY A 110 -2.62 2.72 2.44
CA GLY A 110 -3.14 2.92 3.79
C GLY A 110 -3.99 1.76 4.22
N THR A 111 -5.18 2.04 4.75
CA THR A 111 -6.09 0.99 5.23
C THR A 111 -7.50 1.19 4.69
N LEU A 112 -8.17 0.10 4.33
CA LEU A 112 -9.59 0.07 3.98
C LEU A 112 -10.33 -0.70 5.08
N ARG A 113 -11.50 -0.20 5.48
CA ARG A 113 -12.43 -0.94 6.33
C ARG A 113 -13.69 -1.23 5.54
N PHE A 114 -14.06 -2.49 5.51
CA PHE A 114 -15.28 -2.97 4.89
C PHE A 114 -16.30 -3.37 5.95
N ASP A 115 -17.57 -3.19 5.64
CA ASP A 115 -18.71 -3.73 6.38
C ASP A 115 -19.56 -4.53 5.42
N ASN A 116 -19.51 -5.86 5.54
CA ASN A 116 -20.24 -6.80 4.67
C ASN A 116 -20.06 -6.49 3.17
N GLY A 117 -18.81 -6.32 2.72
CA GLY A 117 -18.45 -6.03 1.34
C GLY A 117 -18.48 -4.56 0.96
N MET A 118 -19.08 -3.69 1.77
CA MET A 118 -19.15 -2.26 1.48
C MET A 118 -17.93 -1.53 2.03
N LEU A 119 -17.23 -0.77 1.20
CA LEU A 119 -16.12 0.08 1.65
C LEU A 119 -16.66 1.27 2.44
N VAL A 120 -16.41 1.33 3.76
CA VAL A 120 -16.97 2.37 4.65
C VAL A 120 -15.95 3.37 5.17
N VAL A 121 -14.67 2.98 5.28
CA VAL A 121 -13.58 3.85 5.75
C VAL A 121 -12.33 3.65 4.92
N VAL A 122 -11.63 4.74 4.62
CA VAL A 122 -10.25 4.71 4.13
C VAL A 122 -9.34 5.54 5.03
N THR A 123 -8.10 5.11 5.20
CA THR A 123 -7.06 5.83 5.93
C THR A 123 -5.80 5.97 5.08
N ASN A 124 -4.94 6.92 5.42
CA ASN A 124 -3.57 7.00 4.89
C ASN A 124 -2.52 6.38 5.84
N ASN A 125 -2.93 5.51 6.77
CA ASN A 125 -2.06 4.97 7.83
C ASN A 125 -1.01 3.97 7.31
N SER A 126 0.06 4.48 6.70
CA SER A 126 1.19 3.69 6.22
C SER A 126 2.51 4.20 6.79
N GLY A 127 3.30 3.32 7.41
CA GLY A 127 4.61 3.67 7.97
C GLY A 127 5.68 3.94 6.90
N HIS A 128 5.76 3.08 5.88
CA HIS A 128 6.79 3.13 4.83
C HIS A 128 6.53 4.21 3.78
N TYR A 129 5.26 4.43 3.41
CA TYR A 129 4.89 5.35 2.32
C TYR A 129 4.47 6.71 2.83
N ARG A 130 3.78 6.78 3.97
CA ARG A 130 3.21 7.99 4.60
C ARG A 130 2.64 8.97 3.54
N PRO A 131 1.56 8.59 2.84
CA PRO A 131 0.94 9.46 1.86
C PRO A 131 0.26 10.64 2.53
N THR A 132 0.42 11.82 1.95
CA THR A 132 -0.28 13.03 2.36
C THR A 132 -1.75 12.98 1.97
N ASP A 133 -2.55 13.86 2.56
CA ASP A 133 -3.98 13.94 2.26
C ASP A 133 -4.25 14.35 0.80
N GLU A 134 -3.43 15.26 0.27
CA GLU A 134 -3.52 15.69 -1.12
C GLU A 134 -3.21 14.55 -2.09
N GLU A 135 -2.19 13.72 -1.76
CA GLU A 135 -1.86 12.55 -2.57
C GLU A 135 -2.99 11.50 -2.59
N MET A 136 -3.78 11.42 -1.51
CA MET A 136 -4.89 10.46 -1.39
C MET A 136 -6.20 10.97 -2.02
N LEU A 137 -6.39 12.28 -2.16
CA LEU A 137 -7.67 12.90 -2.53
C LEU A 137 -8.28 12.33 -3.81
N ASN A 138 -7.49 12.19 -4.87
CA ASN A 138 -7.98 11.65 -6.14
C ASN A 138 -8.42 10.19 -6.01
N VAL A 139 -7.69 9.37 -5.25
CA VAL A 139 -8.05 7.97 -5.04
C VAL A 139 -9.26 7.84 -4.12
N ILE A 140 -9.41 8.67 -3.08
CA ILE A 140 -10.61 8.72 -2.23
C ILE A 140 -11.87 8.95 -3.09
N LYS A 141 -11.80 9.87 -4.07
CA LYS A 141 -12.92 10.14 -4.99
C LYS A 141 -13.25 8.93 -5.87
N ILE A 142 -12.24 8.22 -6.35
CA ILE A 142 -12.43 6.99 -7.14
C ILE A 142 -13.06 5.91 -6.28
N LEU A 143 -12.52 5.68 -5.08
CA LEU A 143 -13.04 4.71 -4.11
C LEU A 143 -14.50 5.02 -3.72
N TYR A 144 -14.86 6.29 -3.51
CA TYR A 144 -16.23 6.72 -3.28
C TYR A 144 -17.15 6.35 -4.45
N LYS A 145 -16.71 6.58 -5.69
CA LYS A 145 -17.51 6.26 -6.88
C LYS A 145 -17.71 4.76 -7.05
N ILE A 146 -16.64 3.96 -6.93
CA ILE A 146 -16.72 2.52 -7.16
C ILE A 146 -17.42 1.78 -6.01
N SER A 147 -17.43 2.36 -4.79
CA SER A 147 -18.25 1.89 -3.66
C SER A 147 -19.71 2.35 -3.71
N GLN A 148 -20.15 2.95 -4.83
CA GLN A 148 -21.50 3.49 -5.00
C GLN A 148 -21.93 4.47 -3.89
N GLY A 149 -20.96 5.18 -3.31
CA GLY A 149 -21.18 6.15 -2.24
C GLY A 149 -21.20 5.57 -0.82
N ALA A 150 -20.88 4.28 -0.64
CA ALA A 150 -20.79 3.66 0.68
C ALA A 150 -19.57 4.12 1.50
N LEU A 151 -18.58 4.76 0.86
CA LEU A 151 -17.42 5.28 1.56
C LEU A 151 -17.74 6.60 2.27
N TYR A 152 -17.83 6.57 3.60
CA TYR A 152 -18.27 7.72 4.40
C TYR A 152 -17.13 8.49 5.06
N ILE A 153 -16.07 7.80 5.50
CA ILE A 153 -15.05 8.37 6.38
C ILE A 153 -13.66 8.26 5.76
N TYR A 154 -12.94 9.37 5.75
CA TYR A 154 -11.49 9.39 5.58
C TYR A 154 -10.81 9.73 6.91
N LYS A 155 -9.85 8.90 7.35
CA LYS A 155 -9.01 9.19 8.52
C LYS A 155 -7.60 9.56 8.07
N SER A 156 -7.20 10.80 8.37
CA SER A 156 -5.87 11.34 8.12
C SER A 156 -4.97 11.19 9.34
N TYR A 157 -3.86 10.49 9.16
CA TYR A 157 -2.78 10.33 10.14
C TYR A 157 -1.63 11.33 9.96
N CYS A 158 -1.83 12.36 9.11
CA CYS A 158 -0.87 13.46 8.92
C CYS A 158 -0.69 14.29 10.19
N SER A 159 -1.69 14.33 11.07
CA SER A 159 -1.69 15.00 12.38
C SER A 159 -1.74 14.01 13.53
N SER A 160 -1.32 14.42 14.72
CA SER A 160 -1.46 13.65 15.96
C SER A 160 -2.29 14.44 16.99
N PRO A 161 -3.47 13.96 17.41
CA PRO A 161 -4.16 12.74 16.95
C PRO A 161 -4.59 12.82 15.47
N TYR A 162 -4.98 11.67 14.90
CA TYR A 162 -5.51 11.62 13.53
C TYR A 162 -6.80 12.46 13.42
N CYS A 163 -7.06 12.98 12.23
CA CYS A 163 -8.27 13.75 11.92
C CYS A 163 -9.22 12.92 11.05
N SER A 164 -10.53 13.02 11.30
CA SER A 164 -11.55 12.36 10.47
C SER A 164 -12.27 13.39 9.59
N TYR A 165 -12.62 13.00 8.37
CA TYR A 165 -13.26 13.86 7.37
C TYR A 165 -14.44 13.14 6.72
N PRO A 166 -15.59 13.80 6.54
CA PRO A 166 -16.68 13.27 5.72
C PRO A 166 -16.26 13.21 4.26
N VAL A 167 -16.32 12.02 3.66
CA VAL A 167 -15.95 11.84 2.24
C VAL A 167 -16.89 12.59 1.32
N SER A 168 -18.16 12.77 1.73
CA SER A 168 -19.15 13.59 1.02
C SER A 168 -18.73 15.06 0.86
N GLU A 169 -17.85 15.59 1.73
CA GLU A 169 -17.24 16.91 1.59
C GLU A 169 -16.00 16.86 0.68
N LEU A 170 -15.17 15.82 0.83
CA LEU A 170 -13.95 15.62 0.05
C LEU A 170 -14.21 15.47 -1.47
N ILE A 171 -15.31 14.81 -1.85
CA ILE A 171 -15.63 14.63 -3.28
C ILE A 171 -16.01 15.93 -3.99
N LYS A 172 -16.40 16.97 -3.25
CA LYS A 172 -16.82 18.27 -3.79
C LYS A 172 -15.67 19.25 -3.94
N THR A 173 -14.55 19.04 -3.23
CA THR A 173 -13.39 19.93 -3.31
C THR A 173 -12.41 19.53 -4.40
N ARG A 174 -11.58 20.47 -4.84
CA ARG A 174 -10.39 20.20 -5.67
C ARG A 174 -9.10 20.12 -4.86
N VAL A 175 -9.07 20.74 -3.67
CA VAL A 175 -7.88 20.88 -2.82
C VAL A 175 -8.25 20.41 -1.43
N PHE A 176 -7.45 19.53 -0.83
CA PHE A 176 -7.81 18.91 0.46
C PHE A 176 -7.88 19.94 1.60
N SER A 177 -6.95 20.91 1.60
CA SER A 177 -6.80 21.90 2.69
C SER A 177 -8.02 22.80 2.92
N THR A 178 -8.99 22.82 2.00
CA THR A 178 -10.23 23.60 2.16
C THR A 178 -11.28 22.88 3.01
N VAL A 179 -11.12 21.58 3.25
CA VAL A 179 -12.07 20.77 4.03
C VAL A 179 -11.62 20.71 5.49
N LYS A 180 -12.58 20.89 6.40
CA LYS A 180 -12.30 20.90 7.84
C LYS A 180 -12.49 19.50 8.43
N PRO A 181 -11.63 19.08 9.38
CA PRO A 181 -11.85 17.83 10.10
C PRO A 181 -13.14 17.88 10.93
N LEU A 182 -13.63 16.72 11.34
CA LEU A 182 -14.66 16.61 12.38
C LEU A 182 -14.14 17.21 13.68
N LYS A 183 -15.02 17.96 14.37
CA LYS A 183 -14.80 18.39 15.74
C LYS A 183 -15.17 17.27 16.71
N GLN A 184 -14.85 17.49 17.99
CA GLN A 184 -15.11 16.54 19.06
C GLN A 184 -16.61 16.25 19.28
N ASP A 185 -17.48 17.22 18.97
CA ASP A 185 -18.93 17.16 19.07
C ASP A 185 -19.61 16.80 17.73
N GLU A 186 -18.84 16.31 16.75
CA GLU A 186 -19.34 15.98 15.42
C GLU A 186 -19.07 14.51 15.08
N THR A 187 -20.03 13.90 14.39
CA THR A 187 -19.97 12.54 13.85
C THR A 187 -20.34 12.54 12.36
N ILE A 188 -20.27 11.37 11.72
CA ILE A 188 -20.75 11.16 10.37
C ILE A 188 -21.99 10.26 10.44
N ASN A 189 -23.11 10.77 9.93
CA ASN A 189 -24.32 9.99 9.78
C ASN A 189 -24.07 8.88 8.75
N GLN A 190 -24.11 7.62 9.18
CA GLN A 190 -23.81 6.48 8.31
C GLN A 190 -24.81 6.29 7.17
N ARG A 191 -26.03 6.82 7.28
CA ARG A 191 -27.04 6.75 6.22
C ARG A 191 -26.82 7.81 5.13
N THR A 192 -26.35 9.00 5.50
CA THR A 192 -26.21 10.12 4.55
C THR A 192 -24.76 10.42 4.17
N GLY A 193 -23.79 9.90 4.92
CA GLY A 193 -22.38 10.25 4.80
C GLY A 193 -22.07 11.71 5.17
N GLN A 194 -23.02 12.43 5.76
CA GLN A 194 -22.89 13.84 6.11
C GLN A 194 -22.48 14.03 7.57
N ARG A 195 -21.83 15.15 7.83
CA ARG A 195 -21.54 15.63 9.18
C ARG A 195 -22.83 15.83 9.97
N ALA A 196 -22.83 15.38 11.22
CA ALA A 196 -23.91 15.57 12.17
C ALA A 196 -23.32 15.95 13.54
N THR A 197 -24.07 16.73 14.33
CA THR A 197 -23.68 17.06 15.71
C THR A 197 -24.20 15.97 16.65
N ILE A 198 -23.38 15.55 17.60
CA ILE A 198 -23.81 14.68 18.70
C ILE A 198 -24.28 15.53 19.88
N ASN A 199 -25.38 15.14 20.52
CA ASN A 199 -25.80 15.73 21.78
C ASN A 199 -25.04 15.05 22.92
N ASN A 200 -24.67 15.80 23.96
CA ASN A 200 -23.76 15.45 25.08
C ASN A 200 -24.06 14.17 25.90
N TYR A 201 -25.06 13.36 25.53
CA TYR A 201 -25.35 12.07 26.16
C TYR A 201 -24.65 10.88 25.50
N ASP A 202 -24.15 11.03 24.27
CA ASP A 202 -23.38 10.01 23.58
C ASP A 202 -21.88 10.33 23.72
N THR A 203 -21.21 9.68 24.66
CA THR A 203 -19.76 9.79 24.82
C THR A 203 -19.07 9.12 23.63
N LEU A 204 -18.41 9.89 22.77
CA LEU A 204 -17.50 9.32 21.76
C LEU A 204 -16.29 8.74 22.49
N GLU A 205 -16.07 7.44 22.31
CA GLU A 205 -14.87 6.78 22.80
C GLU A 205 -13.62 7.51 22.31
N ASN A 206 -12.78 7.90 23.26
CA ASN A 206 -11.49 8.50 23.00
C ASN A 206 -10.57 7.39 22.45
N THR A 207 -10.65 7.10 21.15
CA THR A 207 -9.80 6.09 20.53
C THR A 207 -8.37 6.58 20.57
N GLN A 208 -7.62 6.12 21.57
CA GLN A 208 -6.18 6.25 21.59
C GLN A 208 -5.59 5.64 20.32
N ASP A 209 -4.50 6.23 19.86
CA ASP A 209 -3.85 5.98 18.57
C ASP A 209 -3.01 4.68 18.59
N ILE A 210 -3.57 3.59 19.14
CA ILE A 210 -2.85 2.35 19.49
C ILE A 210 -2.19 1.73 18.24
N ASP A 211 -2.83 1.85 17.07
CA ASP A 211 -2.36 1.26 15.80
C ASP A 211 -1.73 2.26 14.82
N ARG A 212 -1.22 3.39 15.31
CA ARG A 212 -0.53 4.36 14.45
C ARG A 212 0.74 3.79 13.85
N ARG A 213 0.78 3.66 12.52
CA ARG A 213 1.98 3.30 11.74
C ARG A 213 2.62 4.50 11.09
N TYR A 214 1.80 5.48 10.72
CA TYR A 214 2.27 6.73 10.11
C TYR A 214 3.31 7.43 11.01
N GLY A 215 4.48 7.73 10.44
CA GLY A 215 5.58 8.35 11.17
C GLY A 215 6.58 7.39 11.84
N ARG A 216 6.29 6.08 11.93
CA ARG A 216 7.23 5.08 12.48
C ARG A 216 8.48 4.99 11.60
N LYS A 217 9.66 4.96 12.22
CA LYS A 217 10.97 4.81 11.55
C LYS A 217 11.44 3.35 11.57
N LEU A 218 12.36 3.01 10.68
CA LEU A 218 13.06 1.73 10.70
C LEU A 218 13.92 1.63 11.97
N GLN A 219 13.90 0.48 12.64
CA GLN A 219 14.76 0.21 13.79
C GLN A 219 16.23 0.11 13.36
N SER A 220 17.16 0.54 14.23
CA SER A 220 18.61 0.55 13.96
C SER A 220 19.14 -0.82 13.58
N ASP A 221 18.71 -1.86 14.28
CA ASP A 221 19.28 -3.20 14.17
C ASP A 221 18.91 -3.85 12.82
N MET A 222 17.70 -3.55 12.33
CA MET A 222 17.25 -3.95 11.00
C MET A 222 18.05 -3.26 9.89
N SER A 223 18.47 -2.01 10.10
CA SER A 223 19.29 -1.28 9.13
C SER A 223 20.66 -1.95 8.95
N THR A 224 21.29 -2.39 10.05
CA THR A 224 22.55 -3.15 10.02
C THR A 224 22.38 -4.49 9.32
N LYS A 225 21.32 -5.23 9.64
CA LYS A 225 20.98 -6.51 9.00
C LYS A 225 20.85 -6.37 7.48
N TYR A 226 20.07 -5.40 7.01
CA TYR A 226 19.84 -5.19 5.57
C TYR A 226 21.11 -4.75 4.84
N LYS A 227 21.96 -3.95 5.47
CA LYS A 227 23.26 -3.60 4.90
C LYS A 227 24.12 -4.85 4.67
N GLY A 228 24.14 -5.77 5.64
CA GLY A 228 24.82 -7.07 5.51
C GLY A 228 24.38 -7.89 4.29
N PHE A 229 23.08 -7.98 4.02
CA PHE A 229 22.56 -8.69 2.83
C PHE A 229 22.96 -8.03 1.50
N ILE A 230 23.04 -6.71 1.48
CA ILE A 230 23.42 -5.96 0.27
C ILE A 230 24.91 -6.17 -0.01
N ASP A 231 25.74 -6.10 1.03
CA ASP A 231 27.20 -6.20 0.91
C ASP A 231 27.66 -7.64 0.60
N SER A 232 26.96 -8.67 1.11
CA SER A 232 27.31 -10.08 0.84
C SER A 232 27.13 -10.48 -0.62
N LYS A 233 26.14 -9.92 -1.32
CA LYS A 233 25.94 -10.17 -2.75
C LYS A 233 26.94 -9.44 -3.64
N GLY A 234 27.57 -8.36 -3.14
CA GLY A 234 28.72 -7.73 -3.78
C GLY A 234 30.01 -8.57 -3.70
N LYS A 235 30.02 -9.63 -2.87
CA LYS A 235 31.18 -10.50 -2.63
C LYS A 235 31.02 -11.91 -3.21
N SER A 236 30.12 -12.15 -4.16
CA SER A 236 30.12 -13.40 -4.92
C SER A 236 31.34 -13.44 -5.85
N VAL A 237 32.47 -13.85 -5.26
CA VAL A 237 33.61 -14.60 -5.79
C VAL A 237 33.66 -14.72 -7.31
N GLU A 238 34.52 -13.91 -7.94
CA GLU A 238 35.26 -14.33 -9.13
C GLU A 238 36.04 -15.59 -8.74
N THR A 239 35.45 -16.75 -8.99
CA THR A 239 36.18 -18.02 -8.94
C THR A 239 36.68 -18.22 -10.36
N PRO A 240 38.00 -18.23 -10.63
CA PRO A 240 38.48 -18.56 -11.96
C PRO A 240 38.02 -19.99 -12.26
N LEU A 241 37.33 -20.18 -13.38
CA LEU A 241 37.06 -21.51 -13.91
C LEU A 241 38.40 -22.26 -14.02
N PRO A 242 38.52 -23.46 -13.45
CA PRO A 242 39.71 -24.27 -13.68
C PRO A 242 39.79 -24.57 -15.17
N SER A 243 40.91 -24.19 -15.78
CA SER A 243 41.25 -24.53 -17.15
C SER A 243 41.26 -26.05 -17.28
N THR A 244 40.24 -26.60 -17.94
CA THR A 244 40.23 -27.98 -18.38
C THR A 244 41.33 -28.15 -19.42
N SER A 245 42.47 -28.71 -19.00
CA SER A 245 43.47 -29.24 -19.91
C SER A 245 42.87 -30.46 -20.61
N PHE A 246 42.64 -30.33 -21.92
CA PHE A 246 42.37 -31.46 -22.79
C PHE A 246 43.63 -32.35 -22.81
N ILE A 247 43.54 -33.53 -22.20
CA ILE A 247 44.50 -34.60 -22.45
C ILE A 247 44.05 -35.32 -23.72
N ASP A 248 44.73 -34.99 -24.82
CA ASP A 248 44.64 -35.69 -26.10
C ASP A 248 45.36 -37.05 -25.96
N THR A 249 44.59 -38.13 -25.86
CA THR A 249 45.11 -39.51 -25.88
C THR A 249 44.61 -40.20 -27.14
N ASN A 250 45.22 -39.84 -28.27
CA ASN A 250 45.15 -40.64 -29.49
C ASN A 250 46.50 -40.67 -30.21
N LYS A 251 47.41 -41.54 -29.78
CA LYS A 251 48.39 -42.15 -30.71
C LYS A 251 48.54 -43.64 -30.44
N ARG A 252 47.95 -44.39 -31.37
CA ARG A 252 48.07 -45.84 -31.60
C ARG A 252 49.54 -46.23 -31.79
N LYS A 253 49.93 -47.34 -31.16
CA LYS A 253 51.10 -48.14 -31.55
C LYS A 253 50.73 -49.00 -32.76
N PHE A 254 51.60 -49.02 -33.76
CA PHE A 254 51.92 -50.21 -34.54
C PHE A 254 53.19 -50.81 -33.93
#